data_AF-A0A368EW67-F1
#
_entry.id   AF-A0A368EW67-F1
#
_cell.length_a   1.000
_cell.length_b   1.000
_cell.length_c   1.000
_cell.angle_alpha   90.00
_cell.angle_beta   90.00
_cell.angle_gamma   90.00
#
_symmetry.space_group_name_H-M   'P 1'
#
loop_
_entity.id
_entity.type
_entity.pdbx_description
1 polymer ?
#
loop_
_entity_poly.entity_id
_entity_poly.type
_entity_poly.pdbx_seq_one_letter_code
_entity_poly.pdbx_strand_id
1 'polypeptide(L)'
;MKRLENVRKDQYRRILELEYSREEKMLMADLIIHNKALVDSAIQVICRALAQKTSWEDVERMHLEAIHKGDYVARAIVKLDLKNNRIFMRLREELEGMSPKDVPISIDMNAFGNACKLYHGMKAAAEKALRTGVAAQKAIKTAEEKANTTIKKAGLRASLVRARKEMWFEKFIWFISSERYMVITGRDATQNELLVKK
;
A
#
# COMPACT_ATOMS: atom_id res chain seq x y z
N MET A 1 -12.67 14.38 -9.69
CA MET A 1 -11.57 13.77 -10.47
C MET A 1 -10.26 13.80 -9.67
N LYS A 2 -9.67 14.96 -9.35
CA LYS A 2 -8.39 15.07 -8.60
C LYS A 2 -8.26 14.24 -7.30
N ARG A 3 -9.32 14.12 -6.49
CA ARG A 3 -9.28 13.31 -5.25
C ARG A 3 -9.12 11.81 -5.52
N LEU A 4 -9.79 11.27 -6.55
CA LEU A 4 -9.70 9.85 -6.94
C LEU A 4 -8.31 9.52 -7.50
N GLU A 5 -7.75 10.44 -8.29
CA GLU A 5 -6.38 10.29 -8.82
C GLU A 5 -5.33 10.30 -7.70
N ASN A 6 -5.47 11.17 -6.70
CA ASN A 6 -4.56 11.18 -5.56
C ASN A 6 -4.64 9.88 -4.76
N VAL A 7 -5.84 9.39 -4.46
CA VAL A 7 -6.01 8.09 -3.78
C VAL A 7 -5.39 6.96 -4.59
N ARG A 8 -5.59 6.95 -5.91
CA ARG A 8 -4.95 5.96 -6.78
C ARG A 8 -3.43 6.05 -6.73
N LYS A 9 -2.85 7.25 -6.84
CA LYS A 9 -1.39 7.47 -6.75
C LYS A 9 -0.83 6.98 -5.43
N ASP A 10 -1.49 7.26 -4.31
CA ASP A 10 -1.03 6.82 -2.99
C ASP A 10 -1.05 5.28 -2.86
N GLN A 11 -2.09 4.62 -3.37
CA GLN A 11 -2.17 3.16 -3.38
C GLN A 11 -1.07 2.54 -4.26
N TYR A 12 -0.82 3.12 -5.45
CA TYR A 12 0.27 2.67 -6.32
C TYR A 12 1.63 2.82 -5.65
N ARG A 13 1.87 3.96 -4.99
CA ARG A 13 3.14 4.21 -4.28
C ARG A 13 3.37 3.18 -3.19
N ARG A 14 2.32 2.86 -2.42
CA ARG A 14 2.38 1.85 -1.36
C ARG A 14 2.65 0.45 -1.90
N ILE A 15 2.06 0.08 -3.03
CA ILE A 15 2.34 -1.20 -3.70
C ILE A 15 3.79 -1.25 -4.16
N LEU A 16 4.27 -0.18 -4.81
CA LEU A 16 5.66 -0.07 -5.26
C LEU A 16 6.66 -0.20 -4.09
N GLU A 17 6.41 0.46 -2.97
CA GLU A 17 7.23 0.35 -1.76
C GLU A 17 7.26 -1.10 -1.21
N LEU A 18 6.12 -1.79 -1.24
CA LEU A 18 6.04 -3.20 -0.82
C LEU A 18 6.79 -4.14 -1.79
N GLU A 19 6.75 -3.86 -3.09
CA GLU A 19 7.49 -4.59 -4.12
C GLU A 19 9.00 -4.37 -3.99
N TYR A 20 9.44 -3.12 -3.85
CA TYR A 20 10.85 -2.81 -3.60
C TYR A 20 11.35 -3.50 -2.32
N SER A 21 10.56 -3.45 -1.25
CA SER A 21 10.91 -4.11 0.01
C SER A 21 10.89 -5.65 -0.08
N ARG A 22 10.19 -6.23 -1.06
CA ARG A 22 10.22 -7.66 -1.37
C ARG A 22 11.52 -8.01 -2.08
N GLU A 23 11.86 -7.28 -3.14
CA GLU A 23 13.10 -7.49 -3.92
C GLU A 23 14.34 -7.32 -3.05
N GLU A 24 14.36 -6.30 -2.21
CA GLU A 24 15.46 -6.06 -1.28
C GLU A 24 15.68 -7.23 -0.32
N LYS A 25 14.61 -7.77 0.28
CA LYS A 25 14.71 -8.93 1.18
C LYS A 25 15.12 -10.21 0.46
N MET A 26 14.65 -10.40 -0.77
CA MET A 26 15.01 -11.55 -1.60
C MET A 26 16.51 -11.53 -1.87
N LEU A 27 17.01 -10.41 -2.38
CA LEU A 27 18.43 -10.24 -2.69
C LEU A 27 19.30 -10.37 -1.43
N MET A 28 18.88 -9.81 -0.29
CA MET A 28 19.59 -10.01 0.97
C MET A 28 19.61 -11.48 1.41
N ALA A 29 18.50 -12.20 1.26
CA ALA A 29 18.42 -13.62 1.61
C ALA A 29 19.35 -14.45 0.72
N ASP A 30 19.33 -14.19 -0.59
CA ASP A 30 20.17 -14.87 -1.57
C ASP A 30 21.65 -14.63 -1.26
N LEU A 31 22.04 -13.38 -0.96
CA LEU A 31 23.42 -13.05 -0.56
C LEU A 31 23.88 -13.83 0.68
N ILE A 32 23.02 -14.00 1.69
CA ILE A 32 23.34 -14.77 2.90
C ILE A 32 23.56 -16.25 2.56
N ILE A 33 22.75 -16.82 1.65
CA ILE A 33 22.85 -18.23 1.28
C ILE A 33 24.13 -18.49 0.47
N HIS A 34 24.43 -17.65 -0.52
CA HIS A 34 25.65 -17.76 -1.29
C HIS A 34 26.90 -17.62 -0.41
N ASN A 35 26.87 -16.71 0.57
CA ASN A 35 27.96 -16.47 1.51
C ASN A 35 27.80 -17.22 2.84
N LYS A 36 27.07 -18.34 2.86
CA LYS A 36 26.71 -19.07 4.10
C LYS A 36 27.91 -19.35 5.01
N ALA A 37 29.01 -19.85 4.45
CA ALA A 37 30.20 -20.22 5.21
C ALA A 37 30.80 -19.01 5.93
N LEU A 38 30.93 -17.89 5.22
CA LEU A 38 31.44 -16.62 5.76
C LEU A 38 30.56 -16.09 6.90
N VAL A 39 29.24 -16.13 6.70
CA VAL A 39 28.26 -15.65 7.69
C VAL A 39 28.28 -16.51 8.95
N ASP A 40 28.27 -17.84 8.80
CA ASP A 40 28.33 -18.75 9.95
C ASP A 40 29.65 -18.59 10.73
N SER A 41 30.78 -18.42 10.03
CA SER A 41 32.07 -18.13 10.68
C SER A 41 32.04 -16.82 11.46
N ALA A 42 31.49 -15.75 10.90
CA ALA A 42 31.35 -14.46 11.59
C ALA A 42 30.52 -14.58 12.88
N ILE A 43 29.37 -15.26 12.80
CA ILE A 43 28.50 -15.50 13.95
C ILE A 43 29.27 -16.28 15.03
N GLN A 44 29.99 -17.35 14.66
CA GLN A 44 30.75 -18.15 15.61
C GLN A 44 31.86 -17.35 16.32
N VAL A 45 32.63 -16.53 15.58
CA VAL A 45 33.69 -15.69 16.16
C VAL A 45 33.12 -14.76 17.21
N ILE A 46 32.01 -14.09 16.90
CA ILE A 46 31.37 -13.14 17.80
C ILE A 46 30.73 -13.85 18.99
N CYS A 47 30.02 -14.97 18.78
CA CYS A 47 29.48 -15.79 19.86
C CYS A 47 30.56 -16.28 20.82
N ARG A 48 31.73 -16.68 20.32
CA ARG A 48 32.87 -17.08 21.16
C ARG A 48 33.41 -15.91 21.99
N ALA A 49 33.55 -14.74 21.38
CA ALA A 49 33.98 -13.53 22.09
C ALA A 49 32.99 -13.12 23.20
N LEU A 50 31.68 -13.28 22.95
CA LEU A 50 30.65 -13.03 23.96
C LEU A 50 30.63 -14.08 25.08
N ALA A 51 30.87 -15.35 24.75
CA ALA A 51 30.95 -16.43 25.74
C ALA A 51 32.11 -16.25 26.73
N GLN A 52 33.20 -15.60 26.31
CA GLN A 52 34.34 -15.29 27.17
C GLN A 52 34.08 -14.14 28.17
N LYS A 53 32.84 -13.61 28.24
CA LYS A 53 32.44 -12.47 29.09
C LYS A 53 33.26 -11.20 28.82
N THR A 54 33.77 -11.07 27.60
CA THR A 54 34.49 -9.88 27.17
C THR A 54 33.52 -8.69 27.13
N SER A 55 33.96 -7.51 27.58
CA SER A 55 33.10 -6.33 27.53
C SER A 55 32.87 -5.90 26.08
N TRP A 56 31.80 -5.14 25.83
CA TRP A 56 31.44 -4.73 24.47
C TRP A 56 32.54 -3.93 23.76
N GLU A 57 33.26 -3.10 24.51
CA GLU A 57 34.40 -2.33 24.02
C GLU A 57 35.55 -3.26 23.61
N ASP A 58 35.77 -4.33 24.35
CA ASP A 58 36.81 -5.30 24.05
C ASP A 58 36.50 -6.10 22.77
N VAL A 59 35.22 -6.44 22.52
CA VAL A 59 34.80 -7.11 21.27
C VAL A 59 35.07 -6.23 20.05
N GLU A 60 34.82 -4.92 20.18
CA GLU A 60 35.12 -3.95 19.12
C GLU A 60 36.64 -3.79 18.90
N ARG A 61 37.44 -3.76 19.97
CA ARG A 61 38.91 -3.78 19.85
C ARG A 61 39.42 -5.05 19.18
N MET A 62 38.94 -6.22 19.60
CA MET A 62 39.30 -7.51 18.99
C MET A 62 38.94 -7.57 17.51
N HIS A 63 37.80 -6.99 17.13
CA HIS A 63 37.39 -6.89 15.74
C HIS A 63 38.36 -6.01 14.92
N LEU A 64 38.76 -4.84 15.45
CA LEU A 64 39.75 -3.97 14.80
C LEU A 64 41.12 -4.64 14.65
N GLU A 65 41.58 -5.36 15.68
CA GLU A 65 42.81 -6.14 15.62
C GLU A 65 42.73 -7.26 14.57
N ALA A 66 41.58 -7.94 14.46
CA ALA A 66 41.37 -8.98 13.46
C ALA A 66 41.37 -8.40 12.02
N ILE A 67 40.83 -7.19 11.82
CA ILE A 67 40.94 -6.47 10.55
C ILE A 67 42.41 -6.17 10.24
N HIS A 68 43.18 -5.70 11.23
CA HIS A 68 44.60 -5.36 11.06
C HIS A 68 45.45 -6.59 10.73
N LYS A 69 45.11 -7.75 11.32
CA LYS A 69 45.71 -9.06 11.01
C LYS A 69 45.32 -9.60 9.64
N GLY A 70 44.37 -8.96 8.95
CA GLY A 70 43.95 -9.34 7.60
C GLY A 70 42.91 -10.46 7.54
N ASP A 71 42.18 -10.71 8.63
CA ASP A 71 41.12 -11.72 8.63
C ASP A 71 39.99 -11.33 7.65
N TYR A 72 39.66 -12.25 6.76
CA TYR A 72 38.63 -12.08 5.74
C TYR A 72 37.24 -11.95 6.36
N VAL A 73 36.97 -12.64 7.47
CA VAL A 73 35.68 -12.58 8.19
C VAL A 73 35.50 -11.23 8.83
N ALA A 74 36.55 -10.73 9.50
CA ALA A 74 36.53 -9.42 10.14
C ALA A 74 36.37 -8.30 9.11
N ARG A 75 37.04 -8.38 7.96
CA ARG A 75 36.88 -7.38 6.88
C ARG A 75 35.46 -7.35 6.29
N ALA A 76 34.75 -8.47 6.32
CA ALA A 76 33.38 -8.53 5.83
C ALA A 76 32.38 -7.88 6.80
N ILE A 77 32.71 -7.75 8.09
CA ILE A 77 31.85 -7.07 9.07
C ILE A 77 32.10 -5.56 8.98
N VAL A 78 31.07 -4.79 8.62
CA VAL A 78 31.13 -3.33 8.48
C VAL A 78 30.79 -2.64 9.80
N LYS A 79 29.79 -3.18 10.51
CA LYS A 79 29.28 -2.59 11.75
C LYS A 79 28.77 -3.66 12.67
N LEU A 80 29.07 -3.52 13.95
CA LEU A 80 28.55 -4.34 15.04
C LEU A 80 27.42 -3.56 15.74
N ASP A 81 26.21 -4.12 15.77
CA ASP A 81 25.08 -3.60 16.56
C ASP A 81 24.70 -4.63 17.63
N LEU A 82 25.59 -4.72 18.62
CA LEU A 82 25.51 -5.69 19.69
C LEU A 82 24.34 -5.41 20.66
N LYS A 83 23.76 -4.20 20.65
CA LYS A 83 22.55 -3.88 21.43
C LYS A 83 21.31 -4.63 20.92
N ASN A 84 21.26 -4.88 19.61
CA ASN A 84 20.17 -5.59 18.96
C ASN A 84 20.54 -7.03 18.57
N ASN A 85 21.67 -7.55 19.06
CA ASN A 85 22.28 -8.81 18.64
C ASN A 85 22.40 -8.95 17.11
N ARG A 86 22.82 -7.88 16.44
CA ARG A 86 22.96 -7.84 14.97
C ARG A 86 24.34 -7.40 14.53
N ILE A 87 24.76 -7.93 13.39
CA ILE A 87 25.97 -7.51 12.68
C ILE A 87 25.59 -7.12 11.26
N PHE A 88 26.26 -6.10 10.74
CA PHE A 88 26.13 -5.72 9.34
C PHE A 88 27.34 -6.28 8.61
N MET A 89 27.08 -7.20 7.68
CA MET A 89 28.12 -7.79 6.85
C MET A 89 27.98 -7.32 5.41
N ARG A 90 29.10 -6.93 4.84
CA ARG A 90 29.23 -6.64 3.42
C ARG A 90 29.36 -7.96 2.67
N LEU A 91 28.27 -8.36 2.03
CA LEU A 91 28.23 -9.57 1.22
C LEU A 91 28.30 -9.19 -0.26
N ARG A 92 29.06 -9.98 -1.02
CA ARG A 92 29.20 -9.85 -2.47
C ARG A 92 28.70 -11.12 -3.14
N GLU A 93 28.17 -10.97 -4.33
CA GLU A 93 27.88 -12.09 -5.22
C GLU A 93 29.04 -12.21 -6.21
N GLU A 94 29.38 -13.44 -6.63
CA GLU A 94 30.47 -13.68 -7.59
C GLU A 94 30.12 -13.27 -9.02
N LEU A 95 28.86 -12.94 -9.29
CA LEU A 95 28.40 -12.49 -10.60
C LEU A 95 28.83 -11.04 -10.87
N GLU A 96 29.48 -10.84 -12.02
CA GLU A 96 29.97 -9.52 -12.43
C GLU A 96 28.82 -8.50 -12.56
N GLY A 97 28.98 -7.36 -11.88
CA GLY A 97 28.09 -6.20 -12.00
C GLY A 97 27.23 -5.87 -10.78
N MET A 98 27.20 -6.71 -9.74
CA MET A 98 26.48 -6.38 -8.51
C MET A 98 27.38 -5.70 -7.48
N SER A 99 26.98 -4.50 -7.06
CA SER A 99 27.64 -3.81 -5.96
C SER A 99 27.47 -4.60 -4.66
N PRO A 100 28.53 -4.72 -3.83
CA PRO A 100 28.40 -5.37 -2.53
C PRO A 100 27.34 -4.65 -1.69
N LYS A 101 26.52 -5.42 -0.97
CA LYS A 101 25.47 -4.88 -0.10
C LYS A 101 25.75 -5.19 1.35
N ASP A 102 25.41 -4.22 2.20
CA ASP A 102 25.52 -4.35 3.63
C ASP A 102 24.22 -4.98 4.15
N VAL A 103 24.31 -6.24 4.60
CA VAL A 103 23.18 -7.05 5.03
C VAL A 103 23.18 -7.18 6.55
N PRO A 104 22.05 -6.90 7.23
CA PRO A 104 21.92 -7.13 8.66
C PRO A 104 21.70 -8.63 8.95
N ILE A 105 22.51 -9.18 9.85
CA ILE A 105 22.50 -10.58 10.24
C ILE A 105 22.35 -10.64 11.77
N SER A 106 21.37 -11.40 12.25
CA SER A 106 21.18 -11.66 13.68
C SER A 106 22.15 -12.74 14.15
N ILE A 107 22.85 -12.47 15.25
CA ILE A 107 23.83 -13.37 15.87
C ILE A 107 23.10 -14.54 16.58
N ASP A 108 21.83 -14.35 16.98
CA ASP A 108 21.02 -15.36 17.67
C ASP A 108 20.66 -16.57 16.78
N MET A 109 20.88 -16.49 15.48
CA MET A 109 20.50 -17.50 14.50
C MET A 109 21.69 -17.80 13.58
N ASN A 110 21.73 -19.00 13.01
CA ASN A 110 22.70 -19.32 11.96
C ASN A 110 22.38 -18.60 10.63
N ALA A 111 23.28 -18.71 9.65
CA ALA A 111 23.10 -18.10 8.33
C ALA A 111 21.75 -18.51 7.67
N PHE A 112 21.40 -19.80 7.76
CA PHE A 112 20.15 -20.31 7.19
C PHE A 112 18.90 -19.73 7.87
N GLY A 113 18.90 -19.61 9.20
CA GLY A 113 17.81 -19.02 9.96
C GLY A 113 17.60 -17.55 9.63
N ASN A 114 18.70 -16.80 9.44
CA ASN A 114 18.66 -15.42 8.97
C ASN A 114 18.06 -15.31 7.55
N ALA A 115 18.51 -16.14 6.61
CA ALA A 115 17.96 -16.19 5.26
C ALA A 115 16.47 -16.57 5.26
N CYS A 116 16.09 -17.59 6.03
CA CYS A 116 14.71 -18.03 6.17
C CYS A 116 13.79 -16.92 6.72
N LYS A 117 14.26 -16.16 7.71
CA LYS A 117 13.53 -15.00 8.25
C LYS A 117 13.31 -13.92 7.18
N LEU A 118 14.30 -13.66 6.34
CA LEU A 118 14.17 -12.72 5.22
C LEU A 118 13.18 -13.23 4.16
N TYR A 119 13.21 -14.52 3.80
CA TYR A 119 12.24 -15.10 2.89
C TYR A 119 10.81 -15.11 3.45
N HIS A 120 10.63 -15.38 4.74
CA HIS A 120 9.33 -15.24 5.40
C HIS A 120 8.86 -13.78 5.36
N GLY A 121 9.75 -12.83 5.61
CA GLY A 121 9.46 -11.40 5.47
C GLY A 121 9.11 -10.99 4.03
N MET A 122 9.78 -11.58 3.03
CA MET A 122 9.49 -11.39 1.60
C MET A 122 8.09 -11.93 1.27
N LYS A 123 7.76 -13.14 1.68
CA LYS A 123 6.45 -13.76 1.45
C LYS A 123 5.32 -12.95 2.11
N ALA A 124 5.53 -12.49 3.33
CA ALA A 124 4.58 -11.62 4.03
C ALA A 124 4.42 -10.26 3.33
N ALA A 125 5.50 -9.67 2.79
CA ALA A 125 5.44 -8.43 2.01
C ALA A 125 4.68 -8.63 0.69
N ALA A 126 4.93 -9.73 -0.02
CA ALA A 126 4.23 -10.09 -1.25
C ALA A 126 2.72 -10.31 -1.00
N GLU A 127 2.38 -11.02 0.08
CA GLU A 127 0.98 -11.21 0.46
C GLU A 127 0.30 -9.89 0.84
N LYS A 128 0.99 -9.00 1.56
CA LYS A 128 0.49 -7.65 1.85
C LYS A 128 0.28 -6.83 0.58
N ALA A 129 1.19 -6.90 -0.39
CA ALA A 129 1.06 -6.22 -1.68
C ALA A 129 -0.19 -6.70 -2.42
N LEU A 130 -0.38 -8.02 -2.52
CA LEU A 130 -1.55 -8.63 -3.15
C LEU A 130 -2.84 -8.20 -2.46
N ARG A 131 -2.92 -8.32 -1.13
CA ARG A 131 -4.10 -7.92 -0.35
C ARG A 131 -4.41 -6.44 -0.50
N THR A 132 -3.38 -5.58 -0.50
CA THR A 132 -3.52 -4.13 -0.69
C THR A 132 -4.03 -3.81 -2.10
N GLY A 133 -3.52 -4.48 -3.13
CA GLY A 133 -3.98 -4.34 -4.50
C GLY A 133 -5.46 -4.69 -4.67
N VAL A 134 -5.90 -5.84 -4.15
CA VAL A 134 -7.30 -6.26 -4.20
C VAL A 134 -8.22 -5.29 -3.45
N ALA A 135 -7.81 -4.85 -2.25
CA ALA A 135 -8.58 -3.88 -1.47
C ALA A 135 -8.66 -2.52 -2.18
N ALA A 136 -7.56 -2.05 -2.77
CA ALA A 136 -7.51 -0.80 -3.53
C ALA A 136 -8.42 -0.86 -4.75
N GLN A 137 -8.41 -1.96 -5.52
CA GLN A 137 -9.28 -2.13 -6.68
C GLN A 137 -10.77 -2.10 -6.29
N LYS A 138 -11.15 -2.78 -5.20
CA LYS A 138 -12.52 -2.77 -4.69
C LYS A 138 -12.94 -1.37 -4.21
N ALA A 139 -12.05 -0.66 -3.54
CA ALA A 139 -12.31 0.71 -3.09
C ALA A 139 -12.50 1.68 -4.27
N ILE A 140 -11.69 1.56 -5.33
CA ILE A 140 -11.83 2.38 -6.55
C ILE A 140 -13.17 2.09 -7.22
N LYS A 141 -13.51 0.83 -7.44
CA LYS A 141 -14.79 0.43 -8.08
C LYS A 141 -16.00 0.98 -7.33
N THR A 142 -16.04 0.82 -6.00
CA THR A 142 -17.14 1.35 -5.19
C THR A 142 -17.20 2.88 -5.20
N ALA A 143 -16.05 3.57 -5.29
CA ALA A 143 -16.00 5.02 -5.41
C ALA A 143 -16.48 5.50 -6.80
N GLU A 144 -16.16 4.78 -7.87
CA GLU A 144 -16.66 5.02 -9.23
C GLU A 144 -18.18 4.83 -9.32
N GLU A 145 -18.71 3.75 -8.74
CA GLU A 145 -20.16 3.48 -8.68
C GLU A 145 -20.90 4.59 -7.90
N LYS A 146 -20.33 5.03 -6.77
CA LYS A 146 -20.88 6.17 -6.01
C LYS A 146 -20.83 7.46 -6.81
N ALA A 147 -19.71 7.77 -7.47
CA ALA A 147 -19.60 8.96 -8.31
C ALA A 147 -20.64 8.95 -9.45
N ASN A 148 -20.81 7.81 -10.13
CA ASN A 148 -21.77 7.64 -11.21
C ASN A 148 -23.22 7.77 -10.73
N THR A 149 -23.56 7.18 -9.57
CA THR A 149 -24.91 7.32 -9.00
C THR A 149 -25.19 8.75 -8.54
N THR A 150 -24.20 9.47 -8.00
CA THR A 150 -24.34 10.90 -7.69
C THR A 150 -24.55 11.74 -8.94
N ILE A 151 -23.81 11.49 -10.03
CA ILE A 151 -23.99 12.18 -11.32
C ILE A 151 -25.40 11.92 -11.87
N LYS A 152 -25.88 10.67 -11.86
CA LYS A 152 -27.24 10.33 -12.28
C LYS A 152 -28.30 11.03 -11.43
N LYS A 153 -28.17 11.01 -10.10
CA LYS A 153 -29.09 11.70 -9.18
C LYS A 153 -29.05 13.22 -9.34
N ALA A 154 -27.89 13.81 -9.61
CA ALA A 154 -27.73 15.23 -9.90
C ALA A 154 -28.39 15.61 -11.24
N GLY A 155 -28.23 14.78 -12.27
CA GLY A 155 -28.91 14.93 -13.56
C GLY A 155 -30.43 14.86 -13.43
N LEU A 156 -30.95 13.89 -12.66
CA LEU A 156 -32.37 13.77 -12.34
C LEU A 156 -32.89 14.97 -11.54
N ARG A 157 -32.13 15.48 -10.56
CA ARG A 157 -32.51 16.71 -9.84
C ARG A 157 -32.51 17.93 -10.75
N ALA A 158 -31.53 18.06 -11.64
CA ALA A 158 -31.46 19.15 -12.59
C ALA A 158 -32.62 19.10 -13.60
N SER A 159 -33.05 17.91 -14.05
CA SER A 159 -34.25 17.77 -14.88
C SER A 159 -35.53 18.09 -14.11
N LEU A 160 -35.62 17.70 -12.83
CA LEU A 160 -36.76 18.01 -11.97
C LEU A 160 -36.89 19.52 -11.67
N VAL A 161 -35.76 20.23 -11.52
CA VAL A 161 -35.75 21.70 -11.35
C VAL A 161 -36.09 22.42 -12.66
N ARG A 162 -35.72 21.83 -13.82
CA ARG A 162 -36.19 22.31 -15.13
C ARG A 162 -37.65 21.97 -15.42
N ALA A 163 -38.22 20.99 -14.73
CA ALA A 163 -39.63 20.70 -14.86
C ALA A 163 -40.42 21.90 -14.30
N ARG A 164 -41.19 22.54 -15.17
CA ARG A 164 -42.12 23.62 -14.82
C ARG A 164 -43.04 23.12 -13.71
N LYS A 165 -43.34 23.98 -12.72
CA LYS A 165 -44.43 23.71 -11.79
C LYS A 165 -45.73 23.61 -12.59
N GLU A 166 -46.26 22.41 -12.72
CA GLU A 166 -47.59 22.20 -13.29
C GLU A 166 -48.60 22.96 -12.42
N MET A 167 -49.31 23.89 -13.05
CA MET A 167 -50.35 24.63 -12.35
C MET A 167 -51.56 23.70 -12.13
N TRP A 168 -52.30 23.92 -11.04
CA TRP A 168 -53.42 23.04 -10.67
C TRP A 168 -54.48 22.88 -11.77
N PHE A 169 -54.63 23.89 -12.63
CA PHE A 169 -55.58 23.88 -13.75
C PHE A 169 -55.13 23.03 -14.95
N GLU A 170 -53.84 22.68 -15.06
CA GLU A 170 -53.31 21.88 -16.18
C GLU A 170 -53.80 20.42 -16.17
N LYS A 171 -54.41 19.99 -15.06
CA LYS A 171 -55.09 18.70 -14.93
C LYS A 171 -56.42 18.63 -15.70
N PHE A 172 -56.93 19.79 -16.14
CA PHE A 172 -58.19 19.94 -16.85
C PHE A 172 -57.93 20.38 -18.29
N ILE A 173 -58.94 20.32 -19.15
CA ILE A 173 -58.84 20.90 -20.48
C ILE A 173 -58.93 22.42 -20.30
N TRP A 174 -57.93 23.17 -20.78
CA TRP A 174 -57.90 24.61 -20.63
C TRP A 174 -57.35 25.30 -21.87
N PHE A 175 -57.79 26.53 -22.10
CA PHE A 175 -57.27 27.41 -23.14
C PHE A 175 -57.44 28.88 -22.74
N ILE A 176 -56.75 29.77 -23.44
CA ILE A 176 -56.87 31.22 -23.26
C ILE A 176 -57.75 31.75 -24.38
N SER A 177 -58.83 32.44 -24.04
CA SER A 177 -59.71 33.07 -25.03
C SER A 177 -59.06 34.29 -25.68
N SER A 178 -59.61 34.76 -26.80
CA SER A 178 -59.17 36.00 -27.47
C SER A 178 -59.20 37.22 -26.54
N GLU A 179 -60.07 37.22 -25.54
CA GLU A 179 -60.22 38.26 -24.52
C GLU A 179 -59.27 38.10 -23.31
N ARG A 180 -58.32 37.16 -23.39
CA ARG A 180 -57.34 36.84 -22.33
C ARG A 180 -57.94 36.26 -21.04
N TYR A 181 -59.14 35.69 -21.10
CA TYR A 181 -59.67 34.88 -20.01
C TYR A 181 -59.13 33.45 -20.07
N MET A 182 -58.83 32.88 -18.89
CA MET A 182 -58.51 31.46 -18.76
C MET A 182 -59.80 30.66 -18.62
N VAL A 183 -60.08 29.80 -19.59
CA VAL A 183 -61.25 28.92 -19.60
C VAL A 183 -60.80 27.52 -19.21
N ILE A 184 -61.51 26.90 -18.27
CA ILE A 184 -61.21 25.55 -17.75
C ILE A 184 -62.48 24.70 -17.88
N THR A 185 -62.33 23.48 -18.37
CA THR A 185 -63.41 22.50 -18.51
C THR A 185 -62.93 21.10 -18.11
N GLY A 186 -63.77 20.37 -17.39
CA GLY A 186 -63.52 18.98 -17.04
C GLY A 186 -63.85 18.05 -18.21
N ARG A 187 -63.08 16.97 -18.33
CA ARG A 187 -63.30 15.96 -19.39
C ARG A 187 -64.54 15.09 -19.12
N ASP A 188 -64.84 14.87 -17.83
CA ASP A 188 -65.93 14.01 -17.36
C ASP A 188 -66.75 14.73 -16.27
N ALA A 189 -67.98 14.26 -16.04
CA ALA A 189 -68.89 14.81 -15.02
C ALA A 189 -68.26 14.86 -13.62
N THR A 190 -67.45 13.85 -13.28
CA THR A 190 -66.72 13.77 -12.00
C THR A 190 -65.65 14.85 -11.86
N GLN A 191 -64.93 15.21 -12.94
CA GLN A 191 -63.97 16.32 -12.94
C GLN A 191 -64.66 17.68 -12.86
N ASN A 192 -65.82 17.83 -13.52
CA ASN A 192 -66.62 19.05 -13.44
C ASN A 192 -67.10 19.31 -12.00
N GLU A 193 -67.56 18.27 -11.31
CA GLU A 193 -67.89 18.39 -9.89
C GLU A 193 -66.68 18.82 -9.05
N LEU A 194 -65.49 18.30 -9.36
CA LEU A 194 -64.26 18.65 -8.65
C LEU A 194 -63.84 20.11 -8.85
N LEU A 195 -64.14 20.70 -10.03
CA LEU A 195 -63.90 22.12 -10.32
C LEU A 195 -64.85 23.05 -9.56
N VAL A 196 -66.10 22.62 -9.41
CA VAL A 196 -67.18 23.41 -8.79
C VAL A 196 -67.17 23.29 -7.26
N LYS A 197 -66.76 22.14 -6.71
CA LYS A 197 -66.74 21.87 -5.25
C LYS A 197 -65.54 22.51 -4.51
N LYS A 198 -65.08 23.67 -4.96
CA LYS A 198 -63.96 24.38 -4.32
C LYS A 198 -64.41 25.20 -3.12
#